data_AF-G8TPF6-F1
#
_entry.id   AF-G8TPF6-F1
#
_cell.length_a   1.000
_cell.length_b   1.000
_cell.length_c   1.000
_cell.angle_alpha   90.00
_cell.angle_beta   90.00
_cell.angle_gamma   90.00
#
_symmetry.space_group_name_H-M   'P 1'
#
loop_
_entity.id
_entity.type
_entity.pdbx_description
1 polymer ?
#
loop_
_entity_poly.entity_id
_entity_poly.type
_entity_poly.pdbx_seq_one_letter_code
_entity_poly.pdbx_strand_id
1 'polypeptide(L)'
;MPGENSINIQISIDGNNLVFDQDNDPGKVPFDTGENDADGNNVRIELGIAKIFHKVLNFIKTDPELFQRQDFELLGEMLSKIIFGKKGDLRGVSMRKTYQTLRSGVSKNCRLILSFDDKSGMANLPWEYVLYKFPGSDEPFYLSASVKSSFQVIRRFPTNIRKAVHPEQDKLYIIVLLNTEGNGGINPAIDSRATDKPELLKMFDNLKQQYPGKVEIKVLDAPSMDSLKDDVESIVTEWRNGGPNEPAYIVHYIGHAMLQNQAGKLALKKKSADKIDWVNDGSFASLFSSNGLDVRPPSIVFFQACDSAKIGMIENTLRGVAYECTRVNIPAVVGMQNEINTSQSCTFYFKVYESLLAGNDVAEAVTIGRDHLGTDHKDYAGQQFQPAGEPYKYNYFGSPVLFITTDEPIRMIRATAPGVETTGERMVNTTNPQERAAKLETTSIDNDNPEKATRAKL
;
A
#
# COMPACT_ATOMS: atom_id res chain seq x y z
N MET A 1 -7.83 -23.13 -10.30
CA MET A 1 -6.60 -23.91 -10.04
C MET A 1 -5.58 -22.92 -9.49
N PRO A 2 -4.77 -23.26 -8.47
CA PRO A 2 -3.93 -22.28 -7.79
C PRO A 2 -3.07 -21.56 -8.82
N GLY A 3 -3.17 -20.23 -8.90
CA GLY A 3 -2.50 -19.42 -9.92
C GLY A 3 -1.02 -19.78 -9.97
N GLU A 4 -0.60 -20.40 -11.07
CA GLU A 4 0.39 -21.49 -11.12
C GLU A 4 1.85 -21.19 -10.71
N ASN A 5 2.16 -20.07 -10.03
CA ASN A 5 3.53 -19.76 -9.58
C ASN A 5 3.61 -18.82 -8.35
N SER A 6 2.64 -18.82 -7.44
CA SER A 6 2.68 -18.01 -6.21
C SER A 6 2.71 -18.85 -4.93
N ILE A 7 3.53 -18.49 -3.96
CA ILE A 7 3.54 -19.06 -2.61
C ILE A 7 2.64 -18.19 -1.71
N ASN A 8 1.69 -18.76 -0.97
CA ASN A 8 0.99 -18.02 0.08
C ASN A 8 1.54 -18.40 1.46
N ILE A 9 1.80 -17.36 2.25
CA ILE A 9 2.08 -17.47 3.68
C ILE A 9 0.98 -16.69 4.39
N GLN A 10 0.15 -17.38 5.15
CA GLN A 10 -0.84 -16.79 6.03
C GLN A 10 -0.30 -16.72 7.46
N ILE A 11 -0.42 -15.55 8.07
CA ILE A 11 -0.07 -15.32 9.47
C ILE A 11 -1.31 -14.81 10.16
N SER A 12 -1.94 -15.68 10.95
CA SER A 12 -3.16 -15.35 11.68
C SER A 12 -2.79 -14.78 13.04
N ILE A 13 -3.42 -13.66 13.39
CA ILE A 13 -3.16 -12.86 14.58
C ILE A 13 -4.46 -12.79 15.37
N ASP A 14 -4.56 -13.64 16.40
CA ASP A 14 -5.74 -13.79 17.27
C ASP A 14 -5.39 -13.29 18.68
N GLY A 15 -5.81 -12.07 19.01
CA GLY A 15 -5.37 -11.35 20.20
C GLY A 15 -3.83 -11.24 20.26
N ASN A 16 -3.24 -12.05 21.14
CA ASN A 16 -1.79 -12.15 21.35
C ASN A 16 -1.18 -13.43 20.73
N ASN A 17 -1.95 -14.25 20.04
CA ASN A 17 -1.45 -15.47 19.42
C ASN A 17 -1.09 -15.23 17.95
N LEU A 18 0.06 -15.76 17.54
CA LEU A 18 0.50 -15.76 16.15
C LEU A 18 0.50 -17.20 15.64
N VAL A 19 -0.24 -17.45 14.56
CA VAL A 19 -0.27 -18.76 13.89
C VAL A 19 0.27 -18.59 12.47
N PHE A 20 1.38 -19.26 12.19
CA PHE A 20 1.99 -19.28 10.87
C PHE A 20 1.49 -20.49 10.09
N ASP A 21 0.95 -20.26 8.90
CA ASP A 21 0.42 -21.27 7.98
C ASP A 21 0.98 -21.00 6.58
N GLN A 22 1.68 -21.96 6.01
CA GLN A 22 2.25 -21.86 4.66
C GLN A 22 1.63 -22.98 3.81
N ASP A 23 1.22 -22.64 2.59
CA ASP A 23 0.61 -23.58 1.65
C ASP A 23 1.31 -24.95 1.66
N ASN A 24 0.57 -26.00 2.01
CA ASN A 24 0.99 -27.41 2.02
C ASN A 24 2.03 -27.83 3.08
N ASP A 25 2.25 -27.05 4.15
CA ASP A 25 3.02 -27.52 5.32
C ASP A 25 2.06 -28.05 6.42
N PRO A 26 2.08 -29.36 6.76
CA PRO A 26 1.17 -29.94 7.76
C PRO A 26 1.45 -29.47 9.20
N GLY A 27 2.50 -28.69 9.45
CA GLY A 27 2.82 -28.15 10.77
C GLY A 27 2.24 -26.77 11.01
N LYS A 28 0.97 -26.67 11.45
CA LYS A 28 0.53 -25.44 12.13
C LYS A 28 1.31 -25.30 13.42
N VAL A 29 2.15 -24.28 13.52
CA VAL A 29 2.91 -23.98 14.74
C VAL A 29 2.20 -22.80 15.45
N PRO A 30 1.28 -23.07 16.40
CA PRO A 30 0.75 -22.00 17.24
C PRO A 30 1.85 -21.49 18.17
N PHE A 31 1.96 -20.18 18.29
CA PHE A 31 2.87 -19.53 19.23
C PHE A 31 2.08 -18.58 20.14
N ASP A 32 2.21 -18.80 21.46
CA ASP A 32 1.61 -17.96 22.49
C ASP A 32 2.57 -16.81 22.82
N THR A 33 2.14 -15.56 22.65
CA THR A 33 2.90 -14.39 23.14
C THR A 33 2.50 -14.02 24.59
N GLY A 34 1.89 -14.95 25.32
CA GLY A 34 1.46 -14.90 26.71
C GLY A 34 2.59 -14.67 27.73
N GLU A 35 2.21 -14.42 29.00
CA GLU A 35 3.14 -13.97 30.07
C GLU A 35 4.19 -15.00 30.47
N ASN A 36 3.97 -16.27 30.10
CA ASN A 36 4.72 -17.41 30.60
C ASN A 36 5.89 -17.84 29.70
N ASP A 37 6.06 -17.22 28.52
CA ASP A 37 7.17 -17.51 27.62
C ASP A 37 8.24 -16.40 27.67
N ALA A 38 9.48 -16.77 27.97
CA ALA A 38 10.63 -15.86 27.94
C ALA A 38 10.86 -15.29 26.53
N ASP A 39 10.53 -16.04 25.47
CA ASP A 39 10.53 -15.53 24.10
C ASP A 39 9.33 -14.61 23.84
N GLY A 40 8.17 -14.88 24.44
CA GLY A 40 7.01 -14.00 24.46
C GLY A 40 7.29 -12.62 25.07
N ASN A 41 8.08 -12.55 26.15
CA ASN A 41 8.47 -11.27 26.77
C ASN A 41 9.27 -10.36 25.83
N ASN A 42 10.13 -10.93 24.98
CA ASN A 42 10.88 -10.14 24.00
C ASN A 42 9.96 -9.61 22.89
N VAL A 43 9.04 -10.44 22.38
CA VAL A 43 8.06 -10.02 21.37
C VAL A 43 7.18 -8.88 21.89
N ARG A 44 6.83 -8.88 23.18
CA ARG A 44 6.07 -7.79 23.81
C ARG A 44 6.85 -6.48 23.89
N ILE A 45 8.14 -6.54 24.18
CA ILE A 45 9.01 -5.36 24.17
C ILE A 45 9.09 -4.79 22.76
N GLU A 46 9.37 -5.64 21.76
CA GLU A 46 9.42 -5.22 20.35
C GLU A 46 8.07 -4.65 19.89
N LEU A 47 6.95 -5.24 20.32
CA LEU A 47 5.60 -4.75 20.10
C LEU A 47 5.36 -3.38 20.75
N GLY A 48 5.80 -3.21 21.99
CA GLY A 48 5.70 -1.95 22.72
C GLY A 48 6.47 -0.83 22.03
N ILE A 49 7.71 -1.11 21.61
CA ILE A 49 8.56 -0.16 20.89
C ILE A 49 7.95 0.17 19.53
N ALA A 50 7.52 -0.82 18.75
CA ALA A 50 6.87 -0.59 17.45
C ALA A 50 5.60 0.26 17.57
N LYS A 51 4.79 0.06 18.63
CA LYS A 51 3.62 0.90 18.92
C LYS A 51 4.00 2.34 19.24
N ILE A 52 5.05 2.55 20.03
CA ILE A 52 5.55 3.90 20.36
C ILE A 52 6.07 4.56 19.09
N PHE A 53 6.93 3.87 18.33
CA PHE A 53 7.51 4.37 17.09
C PHE A 53 6.42 4.77 16.10
N HIS A 54 5.41 3.92 15.90
CA HIS A 54 4.27 4.25 15.02
C HIS A 54 3.47 5.45 15.50
N LYS A 55 3.28 5.64 16.81
CA LYS A 55 2.64 6.84 17.35
C LYS A 55 3.48 8.09 17.08
N VAL A 56 4.80 8.00 17.24
CA VAL A 56 5.71 9.12 16.99
C VAL A 56 5.74 9.46 15.49
N LEU A 57 5.84 8.46 14.60
CA LEU A 57 5.71 8.64 13.15
C LEU A 57 4.46 9.42 12.76
N ASN A 58 3.34 9.15 13.44
CA ASN A 58 2.06 9.80 13.17
C ASN A 58 1.91 11.17 13.80
N PHE A 59 2.66 11.47 14.85
CA PHE A 59 2.62 12.76 15.53
C PHE A 59 3.43 13.82 14.77
N ILE A 60 4.50 13.38 14.13
CA ILE A 60 5.49 14.26 13.50
C ILE A 60 5.14 14.35 12.01
N LYS A 61 4.04 15.05 11.79
CA LYS A 61 3.39 15.25 10.50
C LYS A 61 4.23 16.11 9.54
N THR A 62 5.05 17.00 10.08
CA THR A 62 5.59 18.15 9.34
C THR A 62 7.07 18.10 9.02
N ASP A 63 7.85 17.17 9.59
CA ASP A 63 9.30 17.11 9.38
C ASP A 63 9.77 15.72 8.91
N PRO A 64 9.92 15.53 7.58
CA PRO A 64 10.39 14.27 7.01
C PRO A 64 11.86 13.98 7.30
N GLU A 65 12.64 14.95 7.82
CA GLU A 65 14.06 14.76 8.17
C GLU A 65 14.26 14.23 9.59
N LEU A 66 13.21 14.21 10.42
CA LEU A 66 13.35 13.78 11.79
C LEU A 66 13.71 12.29 11.91
N PHE A 67 13.16 11.48 11.01
CA PHE A 67 13.48 10.06 10.94
C PHE A 67 14.50 9.83 9.84
N GLN A 68 15.55 9.10 10.20
CA GLN A 68 16.58 8.67 9.27
C GLN A 68 16.26 7.26 8.77
N ARG A 69 16.90 6.88 7.68
CA ARG A 69 16.79 5.53 7.10
C ARG A 69 16.98 4.42 8.16
N GLN A 70 17.94 4.59 9.06
CA GLN A 70 18.27 3.62 10.11
C GLN A 70 17.12 3.43 11.10
N ASP A 71 16.29 4.45 11.31
CA ASP A 71 15.12 4.35 12.19
C ASP A 71 14.04 3.46 11.57
N PHE A 72 13.83 3.57 10.26
CA PHE A 72 12.93 2.69 9.51
C PHE A 72 13.47 1.26 9.44
N GLU A 73 14.79 1.09 9.29
CA GLU A 73 15.41 -0.23 9.30
C GLU A 73 15.23 -0.89 10.67
N LEU A 74 15.45 -0.15 11.76
CA LEU A 74 15.23 -0.63 13.12
C LEU A 74 13.77 -1.04 13.33
N LEU A 75 12.80 -0.18 12.97
CA LEU A 75 11.37 -0.51 13.03
C LEU A 75 11.08 -1.80 12.25
N GLY A 76 11.61 -1.90 11.04
CA GLY A 76 11.38 -3.05 10.17
C GLY A 76 11.94 -4.35 10.72
N GLU A 77 13.11 -4.30 11.37
CA GLU A 77 13.69 -5.45 12.07
C GLU A 77 12.85 -5.88 13.27
N MET A 78 12.31 -4.93 14.04
CA MET A 78 11.42 -5.24 15.16
C MET A 78 10.15 -5.94 14.67
N LEU A 79 9.51 -5.42 13.61
CA LEU A 79 8.33 -6.04 13.00
C LEU A 79 8.66 -7.42 12.44
N SER A 80 9.83 -7.59 11.79
CA SER A 80 10.29 -8.89 11.30
C SER A 80 10.46 -9.90 12.43
N LYS A 81 11.02 -9.51 13.59
CA LYS A 81 11.16 -10.40 14.76
C LYS A 81 9.80 -10.80 15.34
N ILE A 82 8.82 -9.90 15.35
CA ILE A 82 7.46 -10.23 15.79
C ILE A 82 6.88 -11.34 14.90
N ILE A 83 6.99 -11.19 13.58
CA ILE A 83 6.41 -12.12 12.60
C ILE A 83 7.18 -13.43 12.51
N PHE A 84 8.51 -13.38 12.34
CA PHE A 84 9.35 -14.53 11.98
C PHE A 84 10.17 -15.07 13.16
N GLY A 85 10.06 -14.45 14.33
CA GLY A 85 10.81 -14.84 15.52
C GLY A 85 12.29 -14.50 15.46
N LYS A 86 13.04 -15.10 16.39
CA LYS A 86 14.50 -14.95 16.48
C LYS A 86 15.22 -15.95 15.57
N LYS A 87 16.55 -15.83 15.52
CA LYS A 87 17.40 -16.81 14.83
C LYS A 87 17.13 -18.22 15.37
N GLY A 88 16.74 -19.13 14.47
CA GLY A 88 16.42 -20.53 14.81
C GLY A 88 14.93 -20.82 14.94
N ASP A 89 14.07 -19.80 14.92
CA ASP A 89 12.62 -19.97 14.89
C ASP A 89 12.18 -20.64 13.58
N LEU A 90 11.23 -21.59 13.69
CA LEU A 90 10.69 -22.32 12.54
C LEU A 90 10.07 -21.38 11.50
N ARG A 91 9.44 -20.28 11.93
CA ARG A 91 8.87 -19.26 11.02
C ARG A 91 9.96 -18.61 10.17
N GLY A 92 11.09 -18.30 10.79
CA GLY A 92 12.29 -17.79 10.11
C GLY A 92 12.89 -18.82 9.14
N VAL A 93 12.83 -20.12 9.46
CA VAL A 93 13.26 -21.21 8.57
C VAL A 93 12.32 -21.33 7.36
N SER A 94 11.00 -21.31 7.57
CA SER A 94 10.00 -21.35 6.49
C SER A 94 10.13 -20.16 5.55
N MET A 95 10.27 -18.95 6.09
CA MET A 95 10.51 -17.74 5.29
C MET A 95 11.80 -17.84 4.46
N ARG A 96 12.87 -18.41 5.04
CA ARG A 96 14.14 -18.64 4.33
C ARG A 96 13.96 -19.58 3.14
N LYS A 97 13.23 -20.68 3.33
CA LYS A 97 12.91 -21.63 2.26
C LYS A 97 12.12 -20.97 1.15
N THR A 98 11.08 -20.19 1.49
CA THR A 98 10.30 -19.41 0.53
C THR A 98 11.18 -18.48 -0.28
N TYR A 99 12.06 -17.71 0.38
CA TYR A 99 12.99 -16.82 -0.31
C TYR A 99 13.90 -17.56 -1.30
N GLN A 100 14.44 -18.72 -0.91
CA GLN A 100 15.27 -19.55 -1.78
C GLN A 100 14.49 -20.05 -3.01
N THR A 101 13.21 -20.44 -2.83
CA THR A 101 12.33 -20.85 -3.94
C THR A 101 12.04 -19.71 -4.92
N LEU A 102 11.88 -18.48 -4.42
CA LEU A 102 11.72 -17.30 -5.28
C LEU A 102 13.00 -16.99 -6.06
N ARG A 103 14.16 -17.09 -5.40
CA ARG A 103 15.48 -16.84 -6.01
C ARG A 103 15.85 -17.87 -7.08
N SER A 104 15.42 -19.13 -6.92
CA SER A 104 15.63 -20.16 -7.94
C SER A 104 14.72 -19.99 -9.17
N GLY A 105 13.74 -19.09 -9.12
CA GLY A 105 12.78 -18.86 -10.20
C GLY A 105 11.68 -19.91 -10.28
N VAL A 106 11.59 -20.82 -9.31
CA VAL A 106 10.54 -21.86 -9.23
C VAL A 106 9.17 -21.24 -8.94
N SER A 107 9.13 -20.14 -8.18
CA SER A 107 7.92 -19.34 -8.00
C SER A 107 8.21 -17.89 -8.34
N LYS A 108 7.20 -17.17 -8.84
CA LYS A 108 7.34 -15.79 -9.29
C LYS A 108 7.20 -14.79 -8.14
N ASN A 109 6.35 -15.08 -7.17
CA ASN A 109 6.08 -14.21 -6.03
C ASN A 109 5.58 -14.97 -4.80
N CYS A 110 5.58 -14.28 -3.66
CA CYS A 110 5.04 -14.73 -2.39
C CYS A 110 4.04 -13.72 -1.85
N ARG A 111 2.86 -14.18 -1.46
CA ARG A 111 1.82 -13.41 -0.79
C ARG A 111 1.89 -13.64 0.71
N LEU A 112 2.28 -12.61 1.43
CA LEU A 112 2.28 -12.58 2.88
C LEU A 112 0.95 -11.99 3.36
N ILE A 113 0.04 -12.85 3.78
CA ILE A 113 -1.31 -12.49 4.21
C ILE A 113 -1.32 -12.41 5.73
N LEU A 114 -1.41 -11.19 6.26
CA LEU A 114 -1.58 -10.92 7.67
C LEU A 114 -3.09 -10.90 7.98
N SER A 115 -3.58 -11.97 8.60
CA SER A 115 -4.98 -12.14 8.96
C SER A 115 -5.19 -11.70 10.41
N PHE A 116 -5.99 -10.68 10.65
CA PHE A 116 -6.27 -10.15 11.99
C PHE A 116 -7.68 -10.51 12.42
N ASP A 117 -7.88 -10.86 13.69
CA ASP A 117 -9.21 -10.83 14.28
C ASP A 117 -9.70 -9.37 14.50
N ASP A 118 -11.00 -9.22 14.77
CA ASP A 118 -11.64 -7.92 15.01
C ASP A 118 -11.30 -7.30 16.39
N LYS A 119 -10.44 -7.95 17.18
CA LYS A 119 -10.04 -7.54 18.54
C LYS A 119 -8.55 -7.25 18.66
N SER A 120 -7.77 -7.53 17.61
CA SER A 120 -6.32 -7.52 17.67
C SER A 120 -5.85 -6.09 17.51
N GLY A 121 -5.38 -5.53 18.63
CA GLY A 121 -4.65 -4.26 18.63
C GLY A 121 -3.31 -4.32 17.88
N MET A 122 -2.97 -5.42 17.18
CA MET A 122 -1.84 -5.52 16.27
C MET A 122 -2.18 -5.10 14.84
N ALA A 123 -3.46 -5.03 14.48
CA ALA A 123 -3.90 -4.56 13.17
C ALA A 123 -3.48 -3.09 12.91
N ASN A 124 -3.17 -2.32 13.96
CA ASN A 124 -2.73 -0.93 13.86
C ASN A 124 -1.22 -0.76 13.60
N LEU A 125 -0.43 -1.84 13.63
CA LEU A 125 1.02 -1.73 13.42
C LEU A 125 1.33 -1.48 11.94
N PRO A 126 2.45 -0.81 11.64
CA PRO A 126 2.82 -0.46 10.28
C PRO A 126 3.58 -1.61 9.60
N TRP A 127 2.88 -2.72 9.35
CA TRP A 127 3.45 -3.95 8.81
C TRP A 127 4.14 -3.81 7.44
N GLU A 128 3.88 -2.71 6.74
CA GLU A 128 4.49 -2.39 5.46
C GLU A 128 5.99 -2.10 5.62
N TYR A 129 6.47 -1.79 6.82
CA TYR A 129 7.89 -1.58 7.10
C TYR A 129 8.65 -2.86 7.44
N VAL A 130 8.03 -4.05 7.42
CA VAL A 130 8.73 -5.30 7.76
C VAL A 130 9.97 -5.46 6.87
N LEU A 131 11.14 -5.41 7.51
CA LEU A 131 12.45 -5.52 6.88
C LEU A 131 13.02 -6.90 7.17
N TYR A 132 13.21 -7.70 6.12
CA TYR A 132 13.76 -9.04 6.25
C TYR A 132 15.25 -9.06 5.94
N LYS A 133 16.04 -9.58 6.90
CA LYS A 133 17.48 -9.84 6.78
C LYS A 133 17.71 -11.32 6.53
N PHE A 134 18.13 -11.67 5.32
CA PHE A 134 18.47 -13.06 5.00
C PHE A 134 19.85 -13.43 5.56
N PRO A 135 20.00 -14.54 6.31
CA PRO A 135 21.30 -14.98 6.79
C PRO A 135 22.25 -15.33 5.64
N GLY A 136 23.32 -14.54 5.47
CA GLY A 136 24.29 -14.69 4.38
C GLY A 136 24.02 -13.82 3.14
N SER A 137 23.03 -12.92 3.21
CA SER A 137 22.90 -11.79 2.28
C SER A 137 23.31 -10.52 3.02
N ASP A 138 24.11 -9.68 2.37
CA ASP A 138 24.55 -8.42 2.96
C ASP A 138 23.46 -7.33 2.92
N GLU A 139 22.49 -7.46 2.00
CA GLU A 139 21.44 -6.45 1.84
C GLU A 139 20.08 -6.91 2.40
N PRO A 140 19.51 -6.19 3.40
CA PRO A 140 18.13 -6.37 3.80
C PRO A 140 17.17 -5.84 2.74
N PHE A 141 15.91 -6.27 2.77
CA PHE A 141 14.86 -5.72 1.91
C PHE A 141 13.53 -5.61 2.64
N TYR A 142 12.74 -4.60 2.28
CA TYR A 142 11.38 -4.43 2.77
C TYR A 142 10.44 -5.37 2.03
N LEU A 143 9.68 -6.19 2.76
CA LEU A 143 8.79 -7.19 2.14
C LEU A 143 7.69 -6.52 1.31
N SER A 144 7.13 -5.41 1.79
CA SER A 144 6.00 -4.73 1.12
C SER A 144 6.39 -3.97 -0.15
N ALA A 145 7.67 -3.61 -0.26
CA ALA A 145 8.28 -2.81 -1.32
C ALA A 145 9.42 -3.59 -1.98
N SER A 146 9.25 -4.91 -2.11
CA SER A 146 10.27 -5.79 -2.64
C SER A 146 10.44 -5.59 -4.15
N VAL A 147 11.70 -5.54 -4.59
CA VAL A 147 12.06 -5.42 -6.00
C VAL A 147 11.39 -6.52 -6.82
N LYS A 148 10.84 -6.16 -7.99
CA LYS A 148 10.06 -7.06 -8.87
C LYS A 148 8.83 -7.69 -8.21
N SER A 149 8.33 -7.13 -7.10
CA SER A 149 7.17 -7.66 -6.37
C SER A 149 7.29 -9.14 -5.98
N SER A 150 8.50 -9.57 -5.59
CA SER A 150 8.72 -10.95 -5.14
C SER A 150 7.96 -11.27 -3.85
N PHE A 151 7.63 -10.26 -3.04
CA PHE A 151 6.80 -10.35 -1.85
C PHE A 151 5.69 -9.29 -1.88
N GLN A 152 4.48 -9.72 -1.52
CA GLN A 152 3.27 -8.91 -1.49
C GLN A 152 2.67 -8.97 -0.09
N VAL A 153 2.70 -7.85 0.65
CA VAL A 153 2.14 -7.76 2.00
C VAL A 153 0.68 -7.31 1.93
N ILE A 154 -0.22 -8.16 2.44
CA ILE A 154 -1.67 -8.01 2.38
C ILE A 154 -2.22 -8.09 3.81
N ARG A 155 -3.13 -7.18 4.18
CA ARG A 155 -3.93 -7.29 5.39
C ARG A 155 -5.28 -7.92 5.08
N ARG A 156 -5.76 -8.83 5.92
CA ARG A 156 -7.04 -9.52 5.76
C ARG A 156 -7.78 -9.62 7.09
N PHE A 157 -9.10 -9.50 7.04
CA PHE A 157 -9.99 -9.78 8.16
C PHE A 157 -10.89 -10.95 7.78
N PRO A 158 -10.93 -12.03 8.57
CA PRO A 158 -11.51 -13.31 8.17
C PRO A 158 -13.04 -13.32 8.09
N THR A 159 -13.72 -12.21 8.41
CA THR A 159 -15.17 -12.20 8.60
C THR A 159 -15.99 -12.49 7.35
N ASN A 160 -15.44 -12.36 6.13
CA ASN A 160 -16.20 -12.59 4.89
C ASN A 160 -15.30 -12.86 3.67
N ILE A 161 -14.45 -13.90 3.71
CA ILE A 161 -13.62 -14.23 2.54
C ILE A 161 -14.50 -14.74 1.40
N ARG A 162 -14.46 -14.07 0.26
CA ARG A 162 -15.21 -14.46 -0.95
C ARG A 162 -14.28 -14.91 -2.06
N LYS A 163 -14.80 -15.76 -2.94
CA LYS A 163 -14.15 -15.97 -4.23
C LYS A 163 -14.15 -14.66 -5.02
N ALA A 164 -12.99 -14.32 -5.58
CA ALA A 164 -12.92 -13.19 -6.50
C ALA A 164 -13.82 -13.50 -7.71
N VAL A 165 -14.71 -12.56 -8.06
CA VAL A 165 -15.51 -12.66 -9.29
C VAL A 165 -15.35 -11.36 -10.06
N HIS A 166 -14.16 -11.11 -10.59
CA HIS A 166 -13.90 -9.90 -11.37
C HIS A 166 -13.76 -10.27 -12.84
N PRO A 167 -14.67 -9.80 -13.72
CA PRO A 167 -14.45 -9.99 -15.13
C PRO A 167 -13.18 -9.25 -15.53
N GLU A 168 -12.17 -9.98 -15.98
CA GLU A 168 -11.01 -9.39 -16.64
C GLU A 168 -11.50 -8.68 -17.92
N GLN A 169 -11.44 -7.35 -17.87
CA GLN A 169 -11.96 -6.44 -18.89
C GLN A 169 -10.82 -5.82 -19.70
N ASP A 170 -11.15 -5.24 -20.85
CA ASP A 170 -10.15 -4.66 -21.76
C ASP A 170 -9.81 -3.20 -21.45
N LYS A 171 -10.64 -2.55 -20.62
CA LYS A 171 -10.54 -1.14 -20.22
C LYS A 171 -10.64 -1.02 -18.70
N LEU A 172 -9.89 -0.10 -18.10
CA LEU A 172 -9.99 0.22 -16.69
C LEU A 172 -11.03 1.34 -16.48
N TYR A 173 -12.02 1.13 -15.62
CA TYR A 173 -13.04 2.12 -15.29
C TYR A 173 -12.77 2.73 -13.90
N ILE A 174 -12.65 4.05 -13.83
CA ILE A 174 -12.29 4.77 -12.60
C ILE A 174 -13.29 5.90 -12.35
N ILE A 175 -13.93 5.89 -11.18
CA ILE A 175 -14.70 7.01 -10.65
C ILE A 175 -13.82 7.73 -9.64
N VAL A 176 -13.47 8.98 -9.91
CA VAL A 176 -12.66 9.81 -9.02
C VAL A 176 -13.58 10.69 -8.19
N LEU A 177 -13.50 10.58 -6.86
CA LEU A 177 -14.23 11.43 -5.91
C LEU A 177 -13.26 12.50 -5.40
N LEU A 178 -13.33 13.71 -5.94
CA LEU A 178 -12.36 14.76 -5.68
C LEU A 178 -12.89 15.76 -4.66
N ASN A 179 -12.42 15.69 -3.40
CA ASN A 179 -12.80 16.59 -2.31
C ASN A 179 -11.57 17.32 -1.77
N THR A 180 -11.22 18.45 -2.39
CA THR A 180 -10.03 19.25 -2.06
C THR A 180 -10.36 20.55 -1.35
N GLU A 181 -11.63 20.88 -1.14
CA GLU A 181 -12.03 22.10 -0.44
C GLU A 181 -11.79 21.98 1.08
N GLY A 182 -11.59 23.12 1.74
CA GLY A 182 -11.51 23.18 3.20
C GLY A 182 -12.87 23.48 3.84
N ASN A 183 -12.96 23.34 5.16
CA ASN A 183 -14.20 23.66 5.90
C ASN A 183 -14.18 25.07 6.54
N GLY A 184 -13.17 25.89 6.22
CA GLY A 184 -13.04 27.26 6.71
C GLY A 184 -12.69 27.35 8.20
N GLY A 185 -11.95 26.37 8.73
CA GLY A 185 -11.45 26.39 10.12
C GLY A 185 -12.46 25.94 11.18
N ILE A 186 -13.56 25.29 10.77
CA ILE A 186 -14.51 24.67 11.70
C ILE A 186 -13.86 23.43 12.31
N ASN A 187 -13.91 23.26 13.62
CA ASN A 187 -13.29 22.11 14.28
C ASN A 187 -14.08 20.79 14.06
N PRO A 188 -13.42 19.67 13.71
CA PRO A 188 -12.00 19.57 13.36
C PRO A 188 -11.71 20.19 11.99
N ALA A 189 -10.68 21.04 11.93
CA ALA A 189 -10.33 21.79 10.72
C ALA A 189 -9.99 20.86 9.55
N ILE A 190 -10.44 21.25 8.37
CA ILE A 190 -10.06 20.64 7.09
C ILE A 190 -9.37 21.75 6.29
N ASP A 191 -8.07 21.60 6.10
CA ASP A 191 -7.30 22.52 5.27
C ASP A 191 -7.71 22.37 3.80
N SER A 192 -7.66 23.47 3.06
CA SER A 192 -7.95 23.42 1.62
C SER A 192 -6.73 22.90 0.87
N ARG A 193 -6.98 21.92 -0.02
CA ARG A 193 -6.04 21.42 -1.04
C ARG A 193 -6.43 21.87 -2.43
N ALA A 194 -7.21 22.93 -2.57
CA ALA A 194 -7.66 23.42 -3.87
C ALA A 194 -6.49 23.79 -4.81
N THR A 195 -5.35 24.18 -4.26
CA THR A 195 -4.11 24.44 -5.01
C THR A 195 -3.49 23.20 -5.62
N ASP A 196 -3.73 22.02 -5.04
CA ASP A 196 -3.20 20.74 -5.48
C ASP A 196 -4.04 20.12 -6.60
N LYS A 197 -5.28 20.58 -6.76
CA LYS A 197 -6.25 20.05 -7.73
C LYS A 197 -5.71 19.92 -9.16
N PRO A 198 -4.99 20.92 -9.73
CA PRO A 198 -4.42 20.78 -11.06
C PRO A 198 -3.42 19.62 -11.15
N GLU A 199 -2.59 19.42 -10.14
CA GLU A 199 -1.62 18.31 -10.10
C GLU A 199 -2.33 16.95 -9.97
N LEU A 200 -3.34 16.87 -9.09
CA LEU A 200 -4.15 15.67 -8.91
C LEU A 200 -4.85 15.23 -10.21
N LEU A 201 -5.42 16.17 -10.95
CA LEU A 201 -6.07 15.90 -12.24
C LEU A 201 -5.07 15.56 -13.35
N LYS A 202 -3.90 16.22 -13.35
CA LYS A 202 -2.83 15.97 -14.32
C LYS A 202 -2.35 14.51 -14.31
N MET A 203 -2.31 13.86 -13.14
CA MET A 203 -1.99 12.43 -13.05
C MET A 203 -2.93 11.58 -13.94
N PHE A 204 -4.24 11.86 -13.90
CA PHE A 204 -5.23 11.13 -14.69
C PHE A 204 -5.19 11.50 -16.18
N ASP A 205 -4.90 12.76 -16.50
CA ASP A 205 -4.70 13.19 -17.88
C ASP A 205 -3.49 12.50 -18.49
N ASN A 206 -2.37 12.43 -17.77
CA ASN A 206 -1.19 11.68 -18.18
C ASN A 206 -1.51 10.19 -18.39
N LEU A 207 -2.30 9.59 -17.49
CA LEU A 207 -2.71 8.20 -17.62
C LEU A 207 -3.55 7.96 -18.89
N LYS A 208 -4.51 8.85 -19.19
CA LYS A 208 -5.30 8.80 -20.43
C LYS A 208 -4.45 8.96 -21.68
N GLN A 209 -3.47 9.86 -21.64
CA GLN A 209 -2.56 10.12 -22.77
C GLN A 209 -1.63 8.93 -23.03
N GLN A 210 -1.09 8.31 -21.98
CA GLN A 210 -0.18 7.18 -22.09
C GLN A 210 -0.91 5.88 -22.48
N TYR A 211 -2.18 5.74 -22.11
CA TYR A 211 -2.99 4.53 -22.36
C TYR A 211 -4.30 4.86 -23.08
N PRO A 212 -4.25 5.39 -24.33
CA PRO A 212 -5.42 5.85 -25.05
C PRO A 212 -6.42 4.70 -25.28
N GLY A 213 -7.68 4.94 -24.92
CA GLY A 213 -8.76 3.96 -25.06
C GLY A 213 -8.71 2.77 -24.07
N LYS A 214 -7.69 2.70 -23.21
CA LYS A 214 -7.55 1.65 -22.18
C LYS A 214 -8.01 2.08 -20.79
N VAL A 215 -8.31 3.35 -20.59
CA VAL A 215 -8.83 3.88 -19.31
C VAL A 215 -10.04 4.78 -19.57
N GLU A 216 -11.10 4.60 -18.80
CA GLU A 216 -12.25 5.48 -18.71
C GLU A 216 -12.27 6.12 -17.33
N ILE A 217 -12.30 7.45 -17.26
CA ILE A 217 -12.25 8.18 -15.98
C ILE A 217 -13.36 9.21 -15.94
N LYS A 218 -14.22 9.10 -14.93
CA LYS A 218 -15.26 10.07 -14.58
C LYS A 218 -14.88 10.73 -13.26
N VAL A 219 -14.84 12.06 -13.24
CA VAL A 219 -14.48 12.84 -12.05
C VAL A 219 -15.75 13.47 -11.48
N LEU A 220 -16.04 13.16 -10.22
CA LEU A 220 -17.05 13.85 -9.42
C LEU A 220 -16.31 14.88 -8.56
N ASP A 221 -16.57 16.16 -8.83
CA ASP A 221 -15.93 17.28 -8.16
C ASP A 221 -16.76 17.72 -6.94
N ALA A 222 -16.16 17.61 -5.76
CA ALA A 222 -16.76 17.84 -4.45
C ALA A 222 -18.12 17.14 -4.25
N PRO A 223 -18.21 15.80 -4.44
CA PRO A 223 -19.46 15.08 -4.26
C PRO A 223 -19.92 15.12 -2.80
N SER A 224 -21.25 15.11 -2.62
CA SER A 224 -21.88 15.01 -1.32
C SER A 224 -22.34 13.58 -1.04
N MET A 225 -22.47 13.19 0.23
CA MET A 225 -23.04 11.87 0.56
C MET A 225 -24.45 11.67 0.00
N ASP A 226 -25.22 12.74 -0.08
CA ASP A 226 -26.61 12.69 -0.55
C ASP A 226 -26.71 12.44 -2.06
N SER A 227 -25.71 12.86 -2.84
CA SER A 227 -25.70 12.69 -4.31
C SER A 227 -24.89 11.47 -4.76
N LEU A 228 -23.97 10.99 -3.91
CA LEU A 228 -22.96 10.01 -4.30
C LEU A 228 -23.56 8.68 -4.80
N LYS A 229 -24.68 8.25 -4.22
CA LYS A 229 -25.41 7.07 -4.70
C LYS A 229 -25.81 7.25 -6.17
N ASP A 230 -26.61 8.27 -6.44
CA ASP A 230 -27.17 8.55 -7.77
C ASP A 230 -26.06 8.81 -8.80
N ASP A 231 -25.00 9.54 -8.40
CA ASP A 231 -23.87 9.87 -9.24
C ASP A 231 -23.11 8.60 -9.69
N VAL A 232 -22.82 7.68 -8.74
CA VAL A 232 -22.14 6.41 -9.03
C VAL A 232 -23.00 5.50 -9.90
N GLU A 233 -24.29 5.36 -9.56
CA GLU A 233 -25.22 4.51 -10.32
C GLU A 233 -25.39 5.00 -11.75
N SER A 234 -25.50 6.31 -11.95
CA SER A 234 -25.60 6.95 -13.26
C SER A 234 -24.37 6.64 -14.11
N ILE A 235 -23.16 6.83 -13.55
CA ILE A 235 -21.89 6.55 -14.24
C ILE A 235 -21.77 5.06 -14.61
N VAL A 236 -22.03 4.17 -13.67
CA VAL A 236 -21.91 2.72 -13.90
C VAL A 236 -22.94 2.24 -14.92
N THR A 237 -24.16 2.80 -14.89
CA THR A 237 -25.20 2.52 -15.88
C THR A 237 -24.81 3.01 -17.27
N GLU A 238 -24.21 4.20 -17.38
CA GLU A 238 -23.65 4.72 -18.64
C GLU A 238 -22.63 3.73 -19.23
N TRP A 239 -21.67 3.26 -18.42
CA TRP A 239 -20.66 2.29 -18.86
C TRP A 239 -21.25 0.94 -19.23
N ARG A 240 -22.24 0.45 -18.46
CA ARG A 240 -22.95 -0.80 -18.75
C ARG A 240 -23.67 -0.73 -20.09
N ASN A 241 -24.32 0.39 -20.41
CA ASN A 241 -25.00 0.57 -21.69
C ASN A 241 -24.04 0.64 -22.88
N GLY A 242 -22.76 0.97 -22.63
CA GLY A 242 -21.70 1.02 -23.64
C GLY A 242 -21.04 -0.34 -23.95
N GLY A 243 -21.40 -1.44 -23.30
CA GLY A 243 -20.73 -2.72 -23.48
C GLY A 243 -21.57 -3.95 -23.13
N PRO A 244 -21.11 -5.16 -23.48
CA PRO A 244 -21.87 -6.39 -23.27
C PRO A 244 -21.83 -6.91 -21.82
N ASN A 245 -20.93 -6.40 -20.99
CA ASN A 245 -20.67 -6.89 -19.63
C ASN A 245 -20.86 -5.77 -18.60
N GLU A 246 -21.24 -6.15 -17.38
CA GLU A 246 -21.22 -5.22 -16.25
C GLU A 246 -19.77 -4.82 -15.93
N PRO A 247 -19.46 -3.50 -15.89
CA PRO A 247 -18.08 -3.05 -15.71
C PRO A 247 -17.60 -3.31 -14.27
N ALA A 248 -16.40 -3.88 -14.15
CA ALA A 248 -15.66 -3.83 -12.89
C ALA A 248 -14.99 -2.44 -12.80
N TYR A 249 -15.20 -1.72 -11.70
CA TYR A 249 -14.69 -0.35 -11.58
C TYR A 249 -13.97 -0.10 -10.26
N ILE A 250 -13.20 0.98 -10.28
CA ILE A 250 -12.45 1.51 -9.14
C ILE A 250 -13.13 2.79 -8.68
N VAL A 251 -13.30 2.95 -7.37
CA VAL A 251 -13.60 4.25 -6.75
C VAL A 251 -12.29 4.80 -6.18
N HIS A 252 -11.85 5.96 -6.66
CA HIS A 252 -10.65 6.63 -6.17
C HIS A 252 -11.04 7.92 -5.43
N TYR A 253 -11.07 7.87 -4.11
CA TYR A 253 -11.28 9.03 -3.26
C TYR A 253 -9.99 9.82 -3.09
N ILE A 254 -10.06 11.13 -3.33
CA ILE A 254 -8.96 12.08 -3.12
C ILE A 254 -9.47 13.18 -2.21
N GLY A 255 -8.85 13.35 -1.05
CA GLY A 255 -9.26 14.36 -0.08
C GLY A 255 -8.60 14.19 1.28
N HIS A 256 -9.39 14.38 2.33
CA HIS A 256 -8.94 14.27 3.71
C HIS A 256 -9.63 13.10 4.41
N ALA A 257 -8.85 12.37 5.20
CA ALA A 257 -9.37 11.41 6.16
C ALA A 257 -8.66 11.64 7.50
N MET A 258 -9.29 11.18 8.57
CA MET A 258 -8.73 11.24 9.91
C MET A 258 -9.24 10.06 10.74
N LEU A 259 -8.46 9.68 11.75
CA LEU A 259 -8.94 8.83 12.84
C LEU A 259 -9.18 9.71 14.07
N GLN A 260 -10.45 10.00 14.39
CA GLN A 260 -10.84 10.80 15.55
C GLN A 260 -11.56 9.94 16.58
N ASN A 261 -11.12 9.98 17.84
CA ASN A 261 -11.75 9.23 18.92
C ASN A 261 -11.94 7.74 18.56
N GLN A 262 -10.93 7.16 17.92
CA GLN A 262 -10.93 5.77 17.45
C GLN A 262 -11.92 5.45 16.31
N ALA A 263 -12.59 6.44 15.70
CA ALA A 263 -13.46 6.26 14.52
C ALA A 263 -12.86 6.95 13.30
N GLY A 264 -12.96 6.31 12.14
CA GLY A 264 -12.54 6.88 10.86
C GLY A 264 -13.53 7.91 10.34
N LYS A 265 -13.03 8.96 9.71
CA LYS A 265 -13.84 9.99 9.05
C LYS A 265 -13.24 10.37 7.70
N LEU A 266 -14.11 10.73 6.76
CA LEU A 266 -13.79 11.25 5.44
C LEU A 266 -14.39 12.63 5.24
N ALA A 267 -13.71 13.49 4.51
CA ALA A 267 -14.19 14.83 4.19
C ALA A 267 -15.02 14.81 2.89
N LEU A 268 -16.29 15.20 2.94
CA LEU A 268 -17.20 15.26 1.79
C LEU A 268 -18.03 16.55 1.81
N LYS A 269 -18.49 17.00 0.64
CA LYS A 269 -19.32 18.21 0.56
C LYS A 269 -20.66 18.01 1.25
N LYS A 270 -21.12 19.02 1.97
CA LYS A 270 -22.47 19.04 2.54
C LYS A 270 -23.46 19.58 1.51
N LYS A 271 -24.61 18.92 1.33
CA LYS A 271 -25.63 19.43 0.39
C LYS A 271 -26.18 20.81 0.80
N SER A 272 -26.30 21.04 2.11
CA SER A 272 -26.93 22.25 2.66
C SER A 272 -25.99 23.44 2.83
N ALA A 273 -24.70 23.29 2.53
CA ALA A 273 -23.70 24.34 2.70
C ALA A 273 -22.59 24.16 1.66
N ASP A 274 -22.03 25.26 1.15
CA ASP A 274 -20.87 25.22 0.25
C ASP A 274 -19.57 24.91 1.02
N LYS A 275 -19.62 23.92 1.93
CA LYS A 275 -18.56 23.54 2.85
C LYS A 275 -18.43 22.03 2.92
N ILE A 276 -17.20 21.58 3.11
CA ILE A 276 -16.89 20.19 3.42
C ILE A 276 -17.21 19.90 4.89
N ASP A 277 -17.75 18.72 5.16
CA ASP A 277 -18.07 18.19 6.49
C ASP A 277 -17.46 16.78 6.65
N TRP A 278 -17.34 16.34 7.89
CA TRP A 278 -16.83 15.01 8.19
C TRP A 278 -17.94 13.96 8.16
N VAL A 279 -17.74 12.93 7.36
CA VAL A 279 -18.61 11.77 7.23
C VAL A 279 -17.96 10.58 7.92
N ASN A 280 -18.72 9.85 8.73
CA ASN A 280 -18.20 8.68 9.43
C ASN A 280 -17.90 7.53 8.45
N ASP A 281 -16.83 6.78 8.73
CA ASP A 281 -16.38 5.61 7.98
C ASP A 281 -17.50 4.64 7.58
N GLY A 282 -18.32 4.22 8.53
CA GLY A 282 -19.42 3.29 8.29
C GLY A 282 -20.50 3.84 7.35
N SER A 283 -20.78 5.15 7.39
CA SER A 283 -21.76 5.79 6.50
C SER A 283 -21.28 5.84 5.06
N PHE A 284 -19.98 6.07 4.85
CA PHE A 284 -19.39 6.01 3.52
C PHE A 284 -19.35 4.56 3.00
N ALA A 285 -18.88 3.63 3.82
CA ALA A 285 -18.80 2.22 3.43
C ALA A 285 -20.18 1.60 3.15
N SER A 286 -21.23 1.99 3.88
CA SER A 286 -22.57 1.43 3.69
C SER A 286 -23.17 1.71 2.33
N LEU A 287 -22.72 2.77 1.63
CA LEU A 287 -23.08 3.00 0.22
C LEU A 287 -22.72 1.81 -0.65
N PHE A 288 -21.59 1.15 -0.40
CA PHE A 288 -21.12 0.03 -1.21
C PHE A 288 -21.50 -1.35 -0.64
N SER A 289 -22.38 -1.38 0.36
CA SER A 289 -22.96 -2.63 0.84
C SER A 289 -23.85 -3.28 -0.22
N SER A 290 -24.22 -4.55 -0.04
CA SER A 290 -25.02 -5.30 -1.02
C SER A 290 -26.37 -4.66 -1.38
N ASN A 291 -26.88 -3.76 -0.53
CA ASN A 291 -28.16 -3.07 -0.72
C ASN A 291 -27.98 -1.55 -0.83
N GLY A 292 -26.74 -1.06 -0.91
CA GLY A 292 -26.44 0.37 -0.94
C GLY A 292 -26.50 0.98 -2.34
N LEU A 293 -26.20 0.18 -3.37
CA LEU A 293 -26.29 0.54 -4.78
C LEU A 293 -27.21 -0.44 -5.54
N ASP A 294 -27.91 0.09 -6.53
CA ASP A 294 -28.69 -0.64 -7.55
C ASP A 294 -27.79 -1.10 -8.73
N VAL A 295 -26.48 -0.91 -8.59
CA VAL A 295 -25.42 -1.44 -9.46
C VAL A 295 -24.45 -2.27 -8.63
N ARG A 296 -23.63 -3.10 -9.28
CA ARG A 296 -22.58 -3.86 -8.59
C ARG A 296 -21.63 -2.92 -7.81
N PRO A 297 -21.20 -3.26 -6.58
CA PRO A 297 -20.20 -2.50 -5.83
C PRO A 297 -18.82 -2.43 -6.53
N PRO A 298 -17.97 -1.44 -6.18
CA PRO A 298 -16.64 -1.32 -6.77
C PRO A 298 -15.78 -2.54 -6.47
N SER A 299 -14.90 -2.88 -7.40
CA SER A 299 -13.93 -3.97 -7.22
C SER A 299 -12.74 -3.51 -6.38
N ILE A 300 -12.41 -2.22 -6.46
CA ILE A 300 -11.32 -1.63 -5.71
C ILE A 300 -11.75 -0.25 -5.20
N VAL A 301 -11.40 0.07 -3.96
CA VAL A 301 -11.49 1.42 -3.42
C VAL A 301 -10.10 1.92 -3.06
N PHE A 302 -9.71 3.06 -3.62
CA PHE A 302 -8.46 3.75 -3.33
C PHE A 302 -8.74 5.01 -2.53
N PHE A 303 -8.02 5.20 -1.44
CA PHE A 303 -8.04 6.42 -0.63
C PHE A 303 -6.70 7.13 -0.75
N GLN A 304 -6.65 8.18 -1.56
CA GLN A 304 -5.58 9.18 -1.58
C GLN A 304 -5.85 10.24 -0.52
N ALA A 305 -5.86 9.79 0.73
CA ALA A 305 -6.15 10.60 1.90
C ALA A 305 -5.38 10.06 3.11
N CYS A 306 -4.64 10.94 3.79
CA CYS A 306 -3.90 10.59 5.01
C CYS A 306 -4.82 9.93 6.04
N ASP A 307 -4.29 9.02 6.86
CA ASP A 307 -5.00 8.33 7.94
C ASP A 307 -6.17 7.41 7.51
N SER A 308 -6.48 7.30 6.22
CA SER A 308 -7.58 6.45 5.71
C SER A 308 -7.38 4.95 5.98
N ALA A 309 -6.13 4.50 6.15
CA ALA A 309 -5.82 3.12 6.52
C ALA A 309 -5.54 2.93 8.03
N LYS A 310 -5.63 3.98 8.84
CA LYS A 310 -5.47 3.83 10.29
C LYS A 310 -6.64 3.04 10.86
N ILE A 311 -6.31 2.18 11.82
CA ILE A 311 -7.27 1.35 12.53
C ILE A 311 -7.38 1.85 13.96
N GLY A 312 -8.60 2.24 14.34
CA GLY A 312 -9.00 2.51 15.71
C GLY A 312 -9.78 1.36 16.32
N MET A 313 -10.11 1.49 17.60
CA MET A 313 -10.92 0.50 18.32
C MET A 313 -11.92 1.18 19.26
N ILE A 314 -13.20 0.84 19.13
CA ILE A 314 -14.28 1.27 20.03
C ILE A 314 -14.94 0.02 20.58
N GLU A 315 -14.98 -0.13 21.91
CA GLU A 315 -15.63 -1.27 22.58
C GLU A 315 -15.21 -2.65 22.03
N ASN A 316 -13.90 -2.84 21.76
CA ASN A 316 -13.32 -4.03 21.14
C ASN A 316 -13.78 -4.33 19.70
N THR A 317 -14.31 -3.34 19.00
CA THR A 317 -14.60 -3.42 17.56
C THR A 317 -13.63 -2.51 16.81
N LEU A 318 -12.88 -3.07 15.85
CA LEU A 318 -12.03 -2.27 14.97
C LEU A 318 -12.87 -1.25 14.17
N ARG A 319 -12.27 -0.12 13.85
CA ARG A 319 -12.86 0.97 13.07
C ARG A 319 -11.80 1.61 12.18
N GLY A 320 -12.22 2.36 11.18
CA GLY A 320 -11.33 3.00 10.22
C GLY A 320 -11.94 2.97 8.83
N VAL A 321 -11.62 3.98 8.02
CA VAL A 321 -12.23 4.18 6.70
C VAL A 321 -12.01 2.99 5.78
N ALA A 322 -10.75 2.59 5.57
CA ALA A 322 -10.42 1.45 4.71
C ALA A 322 -10.96 0.15 5.30
N TYR A 323 -10.89 -0.02 6.62
CA TYR A 323 -11.38 -1.21 7.31
C TYR A 323 -12.90 -1.39 7.16
N GLU A 324 -13.72 -0.35 7.34
CA GLU A 324 -15.17 -0.44 7.14
C GLU A 324 -15.54 -0.82 5.69
N CYS A 325 -14.75 -0.39 4.70
CA CYS A 325 -14.92 -0.86 3.32
C CYS A 325 -14.66 -2.38 3.17
N THR A 326 -13.73 -2.95 3.94
CA THR A 326 -13.54 -4.40 3.96
C THR A 326 -14.73 -5.15 4.57
N ARG A 327 -15.38 -4.56 5.59
CA ARG A 327 -16.56 -5.17 6.25
C ARG A 327 -17.77 -5.27 5.35
N VAL A 328 -17.92 -4.35 4.40
CA VAL A 328 -18.97 -4.40 3.36
C VAL A 328 -18.55 -5.23 2.13
N ASN A 329 -17.43 -5.96 2.21
CA ASN A 329 -16.92 -6.86 1.18
C ASN A 329 -16.42 -6.16 -0.10
N ILE A 330 -15.82 -4.97 0.03
CA ILE A 330 -15.01 -4.45 -1.07
C ILE A 330 -13.80 -5.39 -1.27
N PRO A 331 -13.57 -5.92 -2.49
CA PRO A 331 -12.54 -6.93 -2.76
C PRO A 331 -11.13 -6.48 -2.44
N ALA A 332 -10.76 -5.26 -2.87
CA ALA A 332 -9.51 -4.62 -2.47
C ALA A 332 -9.72 -3.18 -2.01
N VAL A 333 -9.05 -2.81 -0.93
CA VAL A 333 -9.04 -1.44 -0.42
C VAL A 333 -7.60 -1.01 -0.21
N VAL A 334 -7.22 0.14 -0.76
CA VAL A 334 -5.91 0.76 -0.49
C VAL A 334 -6.15 2.09 0.20
N GLY A 335 -5.50 2.29 1.34
CA GLY A 335 -5.52 3.59 2.03
C GLY A 335 -4.13 3.99 2.49
N MET A 336 -4.00 5.19 3.04
CA MET A 336 -2.73 5.73 3.56
C MET A 336 -2.75 5.69 5.08
N GLN A 337 -1.71 5.14 5.70
CA GLN A 337 -1.58 5.12 7.16
C GLN A 337 -0.78 6.29 7.72
N ASN A 338 0.06 6.93 6.91
CA ASN A 338 0.84 8.10 7.30
C ASN A 338 0.52 9.28 6.38
N GLU A 339 1.02 10.46 6.73
CA GLU A 339 0.99 11.60 5.82
C GLU A 339 1.85 11.33 4.59
N ILE A 340 1.33 11.76 3.45
CA ILE A 340 2.01 11.68 2.17
C ILE A 340 1.65 12.92 1.37
N ASN A 341 2.68 13.53 0.83
CA ASN A 341 2.62 14.69 -0.04
C ASN A 341 1.93 14.36 -1.37
N THR A 342 1.35 15.40 -1.98
CA THR A 342 0.53 15.26 -3.19
C THR A 342 1.30 14.58 -4.32
N SER A 343 2.51 15.03 -4.64
CA SER A 343 3.29 14.46 -5.75
C SER A 343 3.68 12.99 -5.53
N GLN A 344 4.01 12.59 -4.30
CA GLN A 344 4.35 11.22 -3.93
C GLN A 344 3.11 10.33 -3.99
N SER A 345 1.97 10.80 -3.47
CA SER A 345 0.73 10.05 -3.53
C SER A 345 0.22 9.89 -4.97
N CYS A 346 0.36 10.92 -5.81
CA CYS A 346 0.12 10.82 -7.26
C CYS A 346 1.07 9.81 -7.91
N THR A 347 2.36 9.86 -7.57
CA THR A 347 3.36 8.91 -8.10
C THR A 347 3.02 7.47 -7.78
N PHE A 348 2.64 7.20 -6.52
CA PHE A 348 2.21 5.89 -6.09
C PHE A 348 1.02 5.39 -6.92
N TYR A 349 -0.06 6.17 -6.98
CA TYR A 349 -1.27 5.74 -7.70
C TYR A 349 -1.05 5.64 -9.20
N PHE A 350 -0.25 6.51 -9.79
CA PHE A 350 0.15 6.41 -11.19
C PHE A 350 0.82 5.06 -11.48
N LYS A 351 1.81 4.66 -10.66
CA LYS A 351 2.50 3.36 -10.78
C LYS A 351 1.58 2.18 -10.55
N VAL A 352 0.64 2.29 -9.61
CA VAL A 352 -0.41 1.28 -9.40
C VAL A 352 -1.26 1.14 -10.66
N TYR A 353 -1.74 2.23 -11.25
CA TYR A 353 -2.55 2.19 -12.47
C TYR A 353 -1.77 1.64 -13.67
N GLU A 354 -0.52 2.04 -13.88
CA GLU A 354 0.35 1.47 -14.93
C GLU A 354 0.46 -0.05 -14.78
N SER A 355 0.66 -0.54 -13.55
CA SER A 355 0.78 -1.96 -13.26
C SER A 355 -0.54 -2.72 -13.48
N LEU A 356 -1.67 -2.16 -13.05
CA LEU A 356 -3.00 -2.74 -13.32
C LEU A 356 -3.28 -2.82 -14.83
N LEU A 357 -2.90 -1.79 -15.59
CA LEU A 357 -3.06 -1.76 -17.06
C LEU A 357 -2.14 -2.75 -17.77
N ALA A 358 -1.01 -3.12 -17.16
CA ALA A 358 -0.15 -4.20 -17.62
C ALA A 358 -0.72 -5.61 -17.33
N GLY A 359 -1.88 -5.71 -16.67
CA GLY A 359 -2.54 -6.97 -16.33
C GLY A 359 -2.06 -7.62 -15.03
N ASN A 360 -1.26 -6.90 -14.24
CA ASN A 360 -0.86 -7.36 -12.92
C ASN A 360 -2.04 -7.29 -11.94
N ASP A 361 -2.00 -8.12 -10.90
CA ASP A 361 -3.02 -8.06 -9.84
C ASP A 361 -2.77 -6.90 -8.87
N VAL A 362 -3.79 -6.56 -8.07
CA VAL A 362 -3.74 -5.41 -7.14
C VAL A 362 -2.59 -5.50 -6.14
N ALA A 363 -2.27 -6.70 -5.63
CA ALA A 363 -1.21 -6.85 -4.64
C ALA A 363 0.17 -6.58 -5.26
N GLU A 364 0.38 -7.06 -6.47
CA GLU A 364 1.58 -6.74 -7.26
C GLU A 364 1.67 -5.25 -7.59
N ALA A 365 0.57 -4.64 -8.04
CA ALA A 365 0.51 -3.22 -8.36
C ALA A 365 0.84 -2.31 -7.17
N VAL A 366 0.30 -2.62 -5.98
CA VAL A 366 0.62 -1.88 -4.75
C VAL A 366 2.09 -2.04 -4.38
N THR A 367 2.65 -3.25 -4.43
CA THR A 367 4.07 -3.47 -4.11
C THR A 367 4.99 -2.71 -5.07
N ILE A 368 4.69 -2.70 -6.37
CA ILE A 368 5.44 -1.89 -7.36
C ILE A 368 5.36 -0.40 -7.02
N GLY A 369 4.18 0.10 -6.64
CA GLY A 369 4.02 1.49 -6.22
C GLY A 369 4.87 1.81 -4.97
N ARG A 370 4.89 0.92 -3.98
CA ARG A 370 5.72 1.07 -2.76
C ARG A 370 7.22 1.03 -3.08
N ASP A 371 7.65 0.08 -3.92
CA ASP A 371 9.04 -0.03 -4.37
C ASP A 371 9.50 1.26 -5.10
N HIS A 372 8.66 1.81 -5.97
CA HIS A 372 8.93 3.09 -6.64
C HIS A 372 9.11 4.23 -5.64
N LEU A 373 8.20 4.36 -4.66
CA LEU A 373 8.32 5.35 -3.59
C LEU A 373 9.56 5.14 -2.71
N GLY A 374 10.04 3.91 -2.58
CA GLY A 374 11.19 3.58 -1.77
C GLY A 374 12.51 3.76 -2.50
N THR A 375 12.57 3.55 -3.81
CA THR A 375 13.86 3.40 -4.52
C THR A 375 14.10 4.42 -5.62
N ASP A 376 13.04 5.01 -6.17
CA ASP A 376 13.19 5.99 -7.24
C ASP A 376 13.28 7.41 -6.67
N HIS A 377 14.04 8.22 -7.37
CA HIS A 377 14.28 9.62 -7.10
C HIS A 377 13.37 10.52 -7.93
N LYS A 378 12.60 9.99 -8.88
CA LYS A 378 11.73 10.75 -9.80
C LYS A 378 10.25 10.45 -9.67
N ASP A 379 9.43 11.50 -9.67
CA ASP A 379 7.98 11.43 -9.59
C ASP A 379 7.38 11.01 -10.95
N TYR A 380 6.05 10.87 -10.99
CA TYR A 380 5.34 10.53 -12.22
C TYR A 380 5.51 11.57 -13.36
N ALA A 381 5.91 12.80 -13.04
CA ALA A 381 6.20 13.85 -14.00
C ALA A 381 7.71 13.95 -14.34
N GLY A 382 8.54 13.05 -13.79
CA GLY A 382 9.99 13.02 -14.00
C GLY A 382 10.79 14.00 -13.14
N GLN A 383 10.16 14.70 -12.20
CA GLN A 383 10.81 15.63 -11.28
C GLN A 383 11.47 14.90 -10.12
N GLN A 384 12.61 15.39 -9.68
CA GLN A 384 13.34 14.78 -8.59
C GLN A 384 12.64 15.05 -7.24
N PHE A 385 12.31 14.00 -6.48
CA PHE A 385 11.74 14.12 -5.14
C PHE A 385 12.47 13.33 -4.04
N GLN A 386 13.48 12.53 -4.41
CA GLN A 386 14.44 11.97 -3.43
C GLN A 386 15.88 12.22 -3.87
N PRO A 387 16.84 12.27 -2.94
CA PRO A 387 18.26 12.23 -3.27
C PRO A 387 18.60 10.93 -3.99
N ALA A 388 19.35 11.02 -5.08
CA ALA A 388 19.83 9.84 -5.78
C ALA A 388 20.77 9.02 -4.87
N GLY A 389 20.59 7.70 -4.83
CA GLY A 389 21.44 6.79 -4.05
C GLY A 389 21.02 6.59 -2.60
N GLU A 390 19.92 7.18 -2.14
CA GLU A 390 19.41 7.02 -0.77
C GLU A 390 18.05 6.28 -0.76
N PRO A 391 18.00 4.97 -1.07
CA PRO A 391 16.76 4.23 -1.07
C PRO A 391 16.18 4.13 0.35
N TYR A 392 14.86 4.20 0.42
CA TYR A 392 14.03 4.11 1.60
C TYR A 392 14.38 5.17 2.66
N LYS A 393 14.88 6.33 2.21
CA LYS A 393 15.17 7.48 3.07
C LYS A 393 13.93 7.97 3.80
N TYR A 394 12.81 8.06 3.08
CA TYR A 394 11.56 8.58 3.60
C TYR A 394 10.55 7.46 3.84
N ASN A 395 9.58 7.76 4.69
CA ASN A 395 8.52 6.83 5.12
C ASN A 395 7.41 6.60 4.06
N TYR A 396 7.47 7.26 2.91
CA TYR A 396 6.39 7.26 1.93
C TYR A 396 6.04 5.85 1.42
N PHE A 397 7.04 4.98 1.21
CA PHE A 397 6.83 3.61 0.72
C PHE A 397 5.99 2.76 1.68
N GLY A 398 6.07 3.05 2.98
CA GLY A 398 5.30 2.35 3.99
C GLY A 398 3.92 2.98 4.25
N SER A 399 3.56 4.11 3.63
CA SER A 399 2.24 4.73 3.85
C SER A 399 1.06 3.97 3.23
N PRO A 400 1.14 3.48 1.97
CA PRO A 400 0.04 2.75 1.36
C PRO A 400 -0.17 1.39 2.04
N VAL A 401 -1.39 1.09 2.49
CA VAL A 401 -1.79 -0.16 3.12
C VAL A 401 -2.83 -0.85 2.23
N LEU A 402 -2.64 -2.15 1.98
CA LEU A 402 -3.52 -2.96 1.15
C LEU A 402 -4.32 -3.93 2.00
N PHE A 403 -5.63 -3.86 1.87
CA PHE A 403 -6.58 -4.82 2.41
C PHE A 403 -7.20 -5.63 1.27
N ILE A 404 -7.27 -6.95 1.42
CA ILE A 404 -7.94 -7.84 0.46
C ILE A 404 -8.93 -8.75 1.19
N THR A 405 -10.15 -8.84 0.66
CA THR A 405 -11.23 -9.69 1.18
C THR A 405 -11.49 -10.94 0.33
N THR A 406 -10.72 -11.15 -0.73
CA THR A 406 -10.81 -12.33 -1.60
C THR A 406 -9.70 -13.35 -1.32
N ASP A 407 -9.95 -14.62 -1.64
CA ASP A 407 -8.93 -15.69 -1.66
C ASP A 407 -8.04 -15.61 -2.91
N GLU A 408 -8.63 -15.30 -4.07
CA GLU A 408 -7.98 -15.23 -5.36
C GLU A 408 -7.38 -13.84 -5.65
N PRO A 409 -6.31 -13.77 -6.48
CA PRO A 409 -5.81 -12.52 -7.07
C PRO A 409 -6.92 -11.66 -7.68
N ILE A 410 -6.88 -10.34 -7.43
CA ILE A 410 -7.79 -9.39 -8.08
C ILE A 410 -7.08 -8.79 -9.29
N ARG A 411 -7.49 -9.20 -10.49
CA ARG A 411 -7.03 -8.63 -11.77
C ARG A 411 -8.16 -7.85 -12.41
N MET A 412 -7.86 -6.62 -12.80
CA MET A 412 -8.83 -5.74 -13.46
C MET A 412 -8.75 -5.88 -14.98
N ILE A 413 -7.54 -6.00 -15.52
CA ILE A 413 -7.29 -6.04 -16.96
C ILE A 413 -6.83 -7.43 -17.36
N ARG A 414 -7.38 -7.94 -18.46
CA ARG A 414 -6.92 -9.20 -19.05
C ARG A 414 -5.46 -9.04 -19.47
N ALA A 415 -4.61 -9.94 -19.01
CA ALA A 415 -3.22 -9.98 -19.48
C ALA A 415 -3.22 -10.18 -21.00
N THR A 416 -2.60 -9.26 -21.74
CA THR A 416 -2.36 -9.45 -23.17
C THR A 416 -1.49 -10.70 -23.32
N ALA A 417 -1.95 -11.67 -24.12
CA ALA A 417 -1.18 -12.88 -24.39
C ALA A 417 0.24 -12.48 -24.87
N PRO A 418 1.30 -13.12 -24.33
CA PRO A 418 2.65 -12.86 -24.81
C PRO A 418 2.74 -13.32 -26.27
N GLY A 419 2.73 -12.38 -27.22
CA GLY A 419 2.81 -12.72 -28.65
C GLY A 419 2.31 -11.68 -29.66
N VAL A 420 1.69 -10.58 -29.25
CA VAL A 420 1.36 -9.47 -30.18
C VAL A 420 2.20 -8.26 -29.79
N GLU A 421 3.40 -8.18 -30.34
CA GLU A 421 4.17 -6.94 -30.38
C GLU A 421 3.36 -5.89 -31.15
N THR A 422 2.64 -5.02 -30.43
CA THR A 422 2.32 -3.71 -30.98
C THR A 422 3.63 -2.96 -31.08
N THR A 423 4.06 -2.70 -32.32
CA THR A 423 5.15 -1.80 -32.68
C THR A 423 4.89 -0.41 -32.10
N GLY A 424 5.27 -0.22 -30.85
CA GLY A 424 5.32 1.06 -30.17
C GLY A 424 6.66 1.06 -29.43
N GLU A 425 7.54 1.95 -29.85
CA GLU A 425 8.91 2.08 -29.34
C GLU A 425 8.93 2.05 -27.81
N ARG A 426 9.38 0.91 -27.28
CA ARG A 426 9.70 0.77 -25.88
C ARG A 426 10.98 1.57 -25.67
N MET A 427 10.87 2.78 -25.12
CA MET A 427 12.01 3.45 -24.48
C MET A 427 12.41 2.62 -23.26
N VAL A 428 13.21 1.58 -23.51
CA VAL A 428 13.89 0.85 -22.47
C VAL A 428 15.06 1.73 -22.01
N ASN A 429 14.87 2.47 -20.93
CA ASN A 429 16.00 2.95 -20.15
C ASN A 429 16.58 1.74 -19.39
N THR A 430 17.44 0.96 -20.06
CA THR A 430 18.25 -0.07 -19.41
C THR A 430 19.36 0.61 -18.64
N THR A 431 19.21 0.79 -17.34
CA THR A 431 20.36 0.73 -16.44
C THR A 431 20.51 -0.73 -16.01
N ASN A 432 21.54 -1.37 -16.56
CA ASN A 432 21.86 -2.78 -16.36
C ASN A 432 22.22 -3.04 -14.87
N PRO A 433 21.56 -3.97 -14.16
CA PRO A 433 21.88 -4.29 -12.77
C PRO A 433 23.31 -4.82 -12.56
N GLN A 434 23.97 -5.33 -13.60
CA GLN A 434 25.34 -5.84 -13.51
C GLN A 434 26.41 -4.73 -13.36
N GLU A 435 26.12 -3.48 -13.73
CA GLU A 435 27.05 -2.36 -13.53
C GLU A 435 27.06 -1.83 -12.09
N ARG A 436 26.08 -2.20 -11.24
CA ARG A 436 26.04 -1.79 -9.83
C ARG A 436 27.00 -2.58 -8.93
N ALA A 437 27.35 -3.81 -9.28
CA ALA A 437 28.25 -4.64 -8.47
C ALA A 437 29.74 -4.32 -8.68
N ALA A 438 30.12 -3.71 -9.81
CA ALA A 438 31.52 -3.50 -10.18
C ALA A 438 32.10 -2.14 -9.77
N LYS A 439 31.29 -1.22 -9.22
CA LYS A 439 31.74 0.16 -8.88
C LYS A 439 32.14 0.36 -7.41
N LEU A 440 32.13 -0.69 -6.60
CA LEU A 440 32.50 -0.64 -5.18
C LEU A 440 33.91 -1.20 -4.86
N GLU A 441 34.63 -1.71 -5.85
CA GLU A 441 36.00 -2.22 -5.68
C GLU A 441 37.00 -1.50 -6.60
N THR A 442 37.29 -0.21 -6.35
CA THR A 442 38.60 0.39 -6.68
C THR A 442 38.76 1.73 -5.97
N THR A 443 39.14 1.70 -4.69
CA THR A 443 39.96 2.76 -4.09
C THR A 443 40.99 2.07 -3.20
N SER A 444 42.02 1.51 -3.83
CA SER A 444 43.28 1.18 -3.17
C SER A 444 43.99 2.50 -2.83
N ILE A 445 44.22 2.69 -1.54
CA ILE A 445 45.05 3.76 -1.00
C ILE A 445 46.51 3.41 -1.33
N ASP A 446 47.13 4.17 -2.23
CA ASP A 446 48.57 4.19 -2.38
C ASP A 446 49.17 5.26 -1.46
N ASN A 447 50.12 4.80 -0.65
CA ASN A 447 51.02 5.61 0.16
C ASN A 447 52.10 6.29 -0.70
N ASP A 448 52.72 7.30 -0.09
CA ASP A 448 54.00 7.94 -0.43
C ASP A 448 53.99 9.05 -1.50
N ASN A 449 54.12 10.30 -1.05
CA ASN A 449 55.44 10.96 -0.99
C ASN A 449 55.37 12.30 -0.19
N PRO A 450 56.40 12.68 0.59
CA PRO A 450 56.46 13.91 1.38
C PRO A 450 57.11 15.08 0.60
N GLU A 451 57.13 16.26 1.26
CA GLU A 451 57.85 17.50 0.92
C GLU A 451 57.02 18.68 0.36
N LYS A 452 56.70 19.61 1.28
CA LYS A 452 56.96 21.08 1.27
C LYS A 452 55.83 21.78 2.04
N ALA A 453 56.01 22.08 3.32
CA ALA A 453 56.74 23.24 3.84
C ALA A 453 56.12 24.61 3.46
N THR A 454 55.41 25.18 4.45
CA THR A 454 55.66 26.53 5.00
C THR A 454 54.63 27.66 4.71
N ARG A 455 54.15 28.24 5.84
CA ARG A 455 53.57 29.58 6.09
C ARG A 455 52.12 29.83 5.65
N ALA A 456 51.26 30.54 6.37
CA ALA A 456 51.26 31.17 7.70
C ALA A 456 49.86 31.77 7.93
N LYS A 457 49.43 31.87 9.21
CA LYS A 457 48.63 32.93 9.86
C LYS A 457 47.43 33.49 9.05
N LEU A 458 46.19 33.38 9.53
CA LEU A 458 45.64 33.96 10.77
C LEU A 458 44.35 33.23 11.13
#